data_AF-A0A8B8MRG5-F1
#
_entry.id   AF-A0A8B8MRG5-F1
#
_cell.length_a   1.000
_cell.length_b   1.000
_cell.length_c   1.000
_cell.angle_alpha   90.00
_cell.angle_beta   90.00
_cell.angle_gamma   90.00
#
_symmetry.space_group_name_H-M   'P 1'
#
loop_
_entity.id
_entity.type
_entity.pdbx_description
1 polymer ?
#
loop_
_entity_poly.entity_id
_entity_poly.type
_entity_poly.pdbx_seq_one_letter_code
_entity_poly.pdbx_strand_id
1 'polypeptide(L)'
;MGSIFLTDQQEEQFLGFHNFIPPYANATGRDILRGVNYASGGAGILDKTGKQLGNITTFTDQLRHHGYISSEMELYKYDTRKMILVGANLIGCAPYALALSPPTFSKCIDHINFSIRTFNEKRKPLVSYLNENFPNAKFTYLNAYAISHELLDNPSRYGFKVTTTACCGLGRKRGSIVCPRNQIPRKNRDEHCFWDSYHVTEAANLVIARKLLSDEAEFFTYPFTISQLARL
;
A
#
# COMPACT_ATOMS: atom_id res chain seq x y z
N MET A 1 -15.14 -1.59 16.70
CA MET A 1 -13.91 -1.73 15.90
C MET A 1 -14.13 -0.97 14.61
N GLY A 2 -13.36 0.09 14.39
CA GLY A 2 -13.49 0.96 13.23
C GLY A 2 -12.60 0.49 12.07
N SER A 3 -13.05 0.79 10.85
CA SER A 3 -12.41 0.38 9.60
C SER A 3 -11.03 1.03 9.47
N ILE A 4 -9.99 0.21 9.28
CA ILE A 4 -8.62 0.66 8.98
C ILE A 4 -8.41 0.46 7.48
N PHE A 5 -8.10 1.53 6.77
CA PHE A 5 -7.76 1.48 5.36
C PHE A 5 -6.35 0.96 5.18
N LEU A 6 -6.20 -0.32 4.91
CA LEU A 6 -4.92 -0.90 4.48
C LEU A 6 -4.96 -1.09 2.98
N THR A 7 -3.92 -0.61 2.31
CA THR A 7 -3.74 -0.75 0.87
C THR A 7 -3.31 -2.16 0.47
N ASP A 8 -3.05 -3.04 1.43
CA ASP A 8 -2.70 -4.43 1.18
C ASP A 8 -3.43 -5.38 2.16
N GLN A 9 -4.07 -6.41 1.60
CA GLN A 9 -4.89 -7.38 2.34
C GLN A 9 -4.10 -8.18 3.38
N GLN A 10 -2.77 -8.24 3.24
CA GLN A 10 -1.93 -9.04 4.13
C GLN A 10 -1.68 -8.40 5.50
N GLU A 11 -1.75 -7.07 5.60
CA GLU A 11 -1.60 -6.37 6.89
C GLU A 11 -2.79 -6.62 7.83
N GLU A 12 -3.96 -6.97 7.26
CA GLU A 12 -5.22 -7.18 7.96
C GLU A 12 -5.17 -8.42 8.86
N GLN A 13 -4.59 -9.52 8.38
CA GLN A 13 -4.47 -10.75 9.16
C GLN A 13 -3.68 -10.55 10.45
N PHE A 14 -2.64 -9.71 10.40
CA PHE A 14 -1.83 -9.43 11.59
C PHE A 14 -2.45 -8.40 12.53
N LEU A 15 -3.39 -7.58 12.06
CA LEU A 15 -4.23 -6.74 12.92
C LEU A 15 -5.35 -7.51 13.63
N GLY A 16 -5.38 -8.83 13.50
CA GLY A 16 -6.36 -9.71 14.14
C GLY A 16 -7.63 -9.92 13.33
N PHE A 17 -7.67 -9.50 12.06
CA PHE A 17 -8.78 -9.84 11.19
C PHE A 17 -8.67 -11.32 10.76
N HIS A 18 -9.66 -12.12 11.14
CA HIS A 18 -9.69 -13.55 10.80
C HIS A 18 -9.93 -13.83 9.31
N ASN A 19 -10.46 -12.86 8.58
CA ASN A 19 -10.72 -12.92 7.14
C ASN A 19 -10.23 -11.63 6.49
N PHE A 20 -9.85 -11.71 5.21
CA PHE A 20 -9.54 -10.52 4.42
C PHE A 20 -10.73 -9.55 4.37
N ILE A 21 -10.42 -8.26 4.40
CA ILE A 21 -11.38 -7.20 4.19
C ILE A 21 -11.87 -7.28 2.75
N PRO A 22 -13.18 -7.43 2.52
CA PRO A 22 -13.72 -7.57 1.18
C PRO A 22 -13.53 -6.26 0.39
N PRO A 23 -13.30 -6.34 -0.94
CA PRO A 23 -13.35 -5.15 -1.77
C PRO A 23 -14.78 -4.59 -1.76
N TYR A 24 -14.92 -3.26 -1.88
CA TYR A 24 -16.21 -2.57 -1.90
C TYR A 24 -17.19 -3.19 -2.91
N ALA A 25 -16.68 -3.61 -4.08
CA ALA A 25 -17.49 -4.25 -5.12
C ALA A 25 -18.18 -5.55 -4.67
N ASN A 26 -17.68 -6.22 -3.63
CA ASN A 26 -18.22 -7.47 -3.09
C ASN A 26 -18.75 -7.34 -1.65
N ALA A 27 -18.62 -6.17 -1.01
CA ALA A 27 -19.03 -5.98 0.38
C ALA A 27 -20.55 -5.76 0.47
N THR A 28 -21.26 -6.58 1.25
CA THR A 28 -22.72 -6.44 1.44
C THR A 28 -23.13 -6.66 2.89
N GLY A 29 -24.19 -5.97 3.33
CA GLY A 29 -24.82 -6.21 4.63
C GLY A 29 -23.83 -6.26 5.80
N ARG A 30 -23.75 -7.42 6.48
CA ARG A 30 -22.87 -7.61 7.65
C ARG A 30 -21.38 -7.65 7.31
N ASP A 31 -20.99 -7.84 6.05
CA ASP A 31 -19.58 -7.83 5.66
C ASP A 31 -18.96 -6.45 5.88
N ILE A 32 -19.76 -5.39 5.68
CA ILE A 32 -19.35 -4.00 5.89
C ILE A 32 -18.87 -3.76 7.32
N LEU A 33 -19.46 -4.45 8.30
CA LEU A 33 -19.11 -4.33 9.71
C LEU A 33 -17.71 -4.90 10.04
N ARG A 34 -17.13 -5.68 9.12
CA ARG A 34 -15.76 -6.23 9.22
C ARG A 34 -14.72 -5.35 8.52
N GLY A 35 -15.15 -4.28 7.86
CA GLY A 35 -14.31 -3.40 7.06
C GLY A 35 -14.63 -3.51 5.56
N VAL A 36 -14.20 -2.50 4.79
CA VAL A 36 -14.36 -2.46 3.33
C VAL A 36 -13.10 -1.90 2.69
N ASN A 37 -12.60 -2.58 1.66
CA ASN A 37 -11.43 -2.15 0.90
C ASN A 37 -11.86 -1.43 -0.39
N TYR A 38 -11.50 -0.14 -0.52
CA TYR A 38 -11.84 0.69 -1.68
C TYR A 38 -10.71 0.78 -2.71
N ALA A 39 -9.58 0.11 -2.47
CA ALA A 39 -8.41 0.18 -3.33
C ALA A 39 -8.77 -0.28 -4.75
N SER A 40 -8.30 0.48 -5.74
CA SER A 40 -8.44 0.17 -7.15
C SER A 40 -7.08 0.24 -7.80
N GLY A 41 -6.67 -0.86 -8.43
CA GLY A 41 -5.42 -0.91 -9.20
C GLY A 41 -5.38 0.21 -10.25
N GLY A 42 -4.26 0.94 -10.31
CA GLY A 42 -4.05 2.05 -11.25
C GLY A 42 -4.69 3.38 -10.86
N ALA A 43 -5.52 3.44 -9.81
CA ALA A 43 -6.08 4.71 -9.34
C ALA A 43 -4.98 5.62 -8.77
N GLY A 44 -5.19 6.94 -8.88
CA GLY A 44 -4.33 7.93 -8.24
C GLY A 44 -5.11 9.17 -7.83
N ILE A 45 -4.41 10.17 -7.31
CA ILE A 45 -5.02 11.40 -6.78
C ILE A 45 -5.80 12.20 -7.83
N LEU A 46 -5.40 12.11 -9.10
CA LEU A 46 -6.12 12.70 -10.21
C LEU A 46 -7.03 11.62 -10.82
N ASP A 47 -8.28 11.96 -11.09
CA ASP A 47 -9.24 11.02 -11.68
C ASP A 47 -8.80 10.48 -13.05
N LYS A 48 -7.92 11.20 -13.76
CA LYS A 48 -7.35 10.74 -15.04
C LYS A 48 -6.26 9.67 -14.88
N THR A 49 -5.72 9.47 -13.69
CA THR A 49 -4.63 8.53 -13.45
C THR A 49 -5.09 7.11 -13.71
N GLY A 50 -4.33 6.39 -14.54
CA GLY A 50 -4.56 4.98 -14.83
C GLY A 50 -5.68 4.69 -15.83
N LYS A 51 -6.46 5.68 -16.30
CA LYS A 51 -7.61 5.44 -17.21
C LYS A 51 -7.25 4.63 -18.46
N GLN A 52 -5.99 4.71 -18.92
CA GLN A 52 -5.47 3.91 -20.02
C GLN A 52 -5.41 2.40 -19.74
N LEU A 53 -5.53 1.98 -18.48
CA LEU A 53 -5.45 0.58 -18.01
C LEU A 53 -6.83 -0.10 -17.95
N GLY A 54 -7.91 0.61 -18.30
CA GLY A 54 -9.27 0.11 -18.29
C GLY A 54 -10.15 0.78 -17.23
N ASN A 55 -11.11 0.02 -16.69
CA ASN A 55 -12.05 0.56 -15.72
C ASN A 55 -11.36 0.72 -14.35
N ILE A 56 -11.44 1.92 -13.78
CA ILE A 56 -10.79 2.28 -12.51
C ILE A 56 -11.81 2.99 -11.64
N THR A 57 -11.91 2.56 -10.38
CA THR A 57 -12.61 3.33 -9.35
C THR A 57 -11.70 4.48 -8.94
N THR A 58 -12.00 5.68 -9.42
CA THR A 58 -11.17 6.87 -9.20
C THR A 58 -11.10 7.23 -7.72
N PHE A 59 -10.12 8.05 -7.31
CA PHE A 59 -10.04 8.49 -5.92
C PHE A 59 -11.34 9.21 -5.48
N THR A 60 -11.94 10.00 -6.38
CA THR A 60 -13.24 10.61 -6.13
C THR A 60 -14.35 9.58 -5.92
N ASP A 61 -14.39 8.51 -6.73
CA ASP A 61 -15.36 7.41 -6.54
C ASP A 61 -15.14 6.68 -5.22
N GLN A 62 -13.87 6.42 -4.84
CA GLN A 62 -13.51 5.79 -3.56
C GLN A 62 -14.01 6.63 -2.37
N LEU A 63 -13.87 7.96 -2.44
CA LEU A 63 -14.40 8.87 -1.42
C LEU A 63 -15.93 8.82 -1.34
N ARG A 64 -16.63 8.76 -2.48
CA ARG A 64 -18.10 8.62 -2.49
C ARG A 64 -18.55 7.29 -1.89
N HIS A 65 -17.91 6.19 -2.28
CA HIS A 65 -18.17 4.86 -1.71
C HIS A 65 -17.93 4.84 -0.20
N HIS A 66 -16.86 5.50 0.27
CA HIS A 66 -16.61 5.63 1.69
C HIS A 66 -17.68 6.45 2.42
N GLY A 67 -18.16 7.53 1.81
CA GLY A 67 -19.27 8.32 2.36
C GLY A 67 -20.55 7.48 2.53
N TYR A 68 -20.89 6.68 1.52
CA TYR A 68 -22.02 5.75 1.60
C TYR A 68 -21.88 4.75 2.75
N ILE A 69 -20.76 4.01 2.80
CA ILE A 69 -20.51 3.03 3.86
C ILE A 69 -20.47 3.68 5.25
N SER A 70 -19.91 4.89 5.37
CA SER A 70 -19.90 5.62 6.64
C SER A 70 -21.30 5.94 7.12
N SER A 71 -22.20 6.37 6.22
CA SER A 71 -23.60 6.60 6.56
C SER A 71 -24.32 5.33 7.01
N GLU A 72 -24.04 4.18 6.40
CA GLU A 72 -24.60 2.90 6.84
C GLU A 72 -24.04 2.47 8.20
N MET A 73 -22.72 2.59 8.41
CA MET A 73 -22.08 2.21 9.67
C MET A 73 -22.52 3.07 10.85
N GLU A 74 -22.88 4.33 10.61
CA GLU A 74 -23.46 5.22 11.61
C GLU A 74 -24.81 4.70 12.13
N LEU A 75 -25.65 4.10 11.27
CA LEU A 75 -26.91 3.45 11.69
C LEU A 75 -26.66 2.31 12.70
N TYR A 76 -25.52 1.64 12.58
CA TYR A 76 -25.07 0.58 13.50
C TYR A 76 -24.23 1.09 14.68
N LYS A 77 -24.05 2.41 14.82
CA LYS A 77 -23.20 3.06 15.83
C LYS A 77 -21.72 2.64 15.75
N TYR A 78 -21.23 2.31 14.56
CA TYR A 78 -19.81 2.06 14.31
C TYR A 78 -19.09 3.33 13.85
N ASP A 79 -17.79 3.41 14.13
CA ASP A 79 -16.93 4.54 13.76
C ASP A 79 -16.08 4.22 12.53
N THR A 80 -16.21 5.01 11.47
CA THR A 80 -15.40 4.92 10.24
C THR A 80 -14.36 6.03 10.12
N ARG A 81 -14.22 6.86 11.14
CA ARG A 81 -13.47 8.12 11.08
C ARG A 81 -11.97 7.95 11.36
N LYS A 82 -11.42 6.75 11.15
CA LYS A 82 -9.99 6.44 11.31
C LYS A 82 -9.39 6.15 9.96
N MET A 83 -8.34 6.88 9.59
CA MET A 83 -7.78 6.85 8.24
C MET A 83 -6.26 6.75 8.26
N ILE A 84 -5.71 5.93 7.36
CA ILE A 84 -4.29 5.84 7.10
C ILE A 84 -4.03 6.47 5.73
N LEU A 85 -3.18 7.50 5.71
CA LEU A 85 -2.70 8.12 4.49
C LEU A 85 -1.35 7.48 4.12
N VAL A 86 -1.32 6.66 3.08
CA VAL A 86 -0.09 5.96 2.68
C VAL A 86 0.72 6.84 1.71
N GLY A 87 2.01 7.00 2.00
CA GLY A 87 2.96 7.66 1.11
C GLY A 87 3.29 6.81 -0.12
N ALA A 88 3.75 7.43 -1.19
CA ALA A 88 4.20 6.68 -2.37
C ALA A 88 5.50 5.91 -2.06
N ASN A 89 5.59 4.67 -2.57
CA ASN A 89 6.75 3.77 -2.44
C ASN A 89 7.96 4.24 -3.27
N LEU A 90 9.10 3.55 -3.11
CA LEU A 90 10.31 3.75 -3.92
C LEU A 90 10.15 3.30 -5.38
N ILE A 91 9.42 4.09 -6.18
CA ILE A 91 9.14 3.76 -7.59
C ILE A 91 10.42 3.61 -8.41
N GLY A 92 11.46 4.39 -8.13
CA GLY A 92 12.75 4.30 -8.85
C GLY A 92 13.49 2.98 -8.63
N CYS A 93 13.08 2.16 -7.66
CA CYS A 93 13.63 0.83 -7.41
C CYS A 93 12.79 -0.30 -8.05
N ALA A 94 11.58 -0.01 -8.53
CA ALA A 94 10.68 -1.02 -9.06
C ALA A 94 11.27 -1.71 -10.30
N PRO A 95 11.06 -3.04 -10.50
CA PRO A 95 11.58 -3.75 -11.66
C PRO A 95 11.24 -3.09 -13.00
N TYR A 96 10.06 -2.47 -13.13
CA TYR A 96 9.69 -1.70 -14.32
C TYR A 96 10.62 -0.51 -14.58
N ALA A 97 10.88 0.31 -13.56
CA ALA A 97 11.75 1.48 -13.69
C ALA A 97 13.17 1.06 -14.09
N LEU A 98 13.68 0.00 -13.47
CA LEU A 98 14.97 -0.59 -13.80
C LEU A 98 15.01 -1.18 -15.22
N ALA A 99 13.91 -1.78 -15.67
CA ALA A 99 13.80 -2.33 -17.02
C ALA A 99 13.91 -1.25 -18.12
N LEU A 100 13.43 -0.03 -17.85
CA LEU A 100 13.51 1.13 -18.75
C LEU A 100 14.85 1.87 -18.73
N SER A 101 15.69 1.63 -17.73
CA SER A 101 16.99 2.31 -17.59
C SER A 101 18.05 1.75 -18.55
N PRO A 102 19.26 2.31 -18.67
CA PRO A 102 20.34 1.63 -19.41
C PRO A 102 20.68 0.25 -18.82
N PRO A 103 21.10 -0.76 -19.62
CA PRO A 103 21.43 -2.12 -19.15
C PRO A 103 22.42 -2.19 -17.98
N THR A 104 23.38 -1.26 -17.95
CA THR A 104 24.42 -1.12 -16.91
C THR A 104 23.87 -0.62 -15.57
N PHE A 105 22.65 -0.08 -15.56
CA PHE A 105 22.00 0.44 -14.37
C PHE A 105 21.36 -0.71 -13.58
N SER A 106 21.89 -0.97 -12.38
CA SER A 106 21.43 -2.01 -11.47
C SER A 106 20.93 -1.48 -10.12
N LYS A 107 21.13 -0.20 -9.85
CA LYS A 107 20.69 0.50 -8.64
C LYS A 107 19.35 1.19 -8.87
N CYS A 108 18.74 1.71 -7.80
CA CYS A 108 17.55 2.55 -7.90
C CYS A 108 17.83 3.86 -8.65
N ILE A 109 16.78 4.42 -9.27
CA ILE A 109 16.86 5.66 -10.06
C ILE A 109 16.61 6.88 -9.17
N ASP A 110 17.67 7.66 -8.90
CA ASP A 110 17.65 8.74 -7.91
C ASP A 110 16.66 9.86 -8.22
N HIS A 111 16.56 10.33 -9.47
CA HIS A 111 15.67 11.45 -9.81
C HIS A 111 14.17 11.09 -9.66
N ILE A 112 13.81 9.82 -9.90
CA ILE A 112 12.45 9.32 -9.64
C ILE A 112 12.19 9.33 -8.13
N ASN A 113 13.11 8.75 -7.35
CA ASN A 113 12.98 8.67 -5.90
C ASN A 113 12.99 10.05 -5.22
N PHE A 114 13.77 10.99 -5.76
CA PHE A 114 13.76 12.40 -5.35
C PHE A 114 12.36 13.01 -5.50
N SER A 115 11.74 12.85 -6.68
CA SER A 115 10.39 13.35 -6.95
C SER A 115 9.35 12.74 -5.99
N ILE A 116 9.46 11.44 -5.71
CA ILE A 116 8.58 10.76 -4.75
C ILE A 116 8.77 11.29 -3.33
N ARG A 117 10.02 11.52 -2.89
CA ARG A 117 10.30 12.11 -1.59
C ARG A 117 9.66 13.48 -1.47
N THR A 118 9.85 14.36 -2.45
CA THR A 118 9.23 15.70 -2.48
C THR A 118 7.71 15.63 -2.42
N PHE A 119 7.09 14.69 -3.14
CA PHE A 119 5.65 14.46 -3.06
C PHE A 119 5.18 14.03 -1.66
N ASN A 120 5.94 13.15 -0.99
CA ASN A 120 5.62 12.63 0.33
C ASN A 120 5.84 13.65 1.47
N GLU A 121 6.70 14.67 1.28
CA GLU A 121 6.99 15.70 2.29
C GLU A 121 5.74 16.47 2.77
N LYS A 122 4.71 16.59 1.92
CA LYS A 122 3.45 17.27 2.26
C LYS A 122 2.45 16.40 3.04
N ARG A 123 2.74 15.12 3.28
CA ARG A 123 1.81 14.19 3.94
C ARG A 123 1.65 14.43 5.43
N LYS A 124 2.75 14.64 6.16
CA LYS A 124 2.67 14.94 7.61
C LYS A 124 1.92 16.26 7.88
N PRO A 125 2.22 17.39 7.21
CA PRO A 125 1.43 18.62 7.36
C PRO A 125 -0.06 18.43 7.04
N LEU A 126 -0.39 17.65 6.01
CA LEU A 126 -1.78 17.33 5.68
C LEU A 126 -2.45 16.54 6.82
N VAL A 127 -1.79 15.52 7.37
CA VAL A 127 -2.33 14.75 8.50
C VAL A 127 -2.53 15.63 9.74
N SER A 128 -1.60 16.55 10.03
CA SER A 128 -1.77 17.52 11.13
C SER A 128 -3.00 18.40 10.89
N TYR A 129 -3.12 19.00 9.70
CA TYR A 129 -4.28 19.81 9.32
C TYR A 129 -5.60 19.03 9.44
N LEU A 130 -5.64 17.77 8.98
CA LEU A 130 -6.84 16.94 9.06
C LEU A 130 -7.22 16.62 10.51
N ASN A 131 -6.26 16.28 11.36
CA ASN A 131 -6.53 16.01 12.79
C ASN A 131 -6.97 17.27 13.56
N GLU A 132 -6.53 18.46 13.15
CA GLU A 132 -6.96 19.74 13.75
C GLU A 132 -8.37 20.15 13.31
N ASN A 133 -8.71 19.98 12.03
CA ASN A 133 -9.96 20.47 11.45
C ASN A 133 -11.12 19.47 11.52
N PHE A 134 -10.82 18.19 11.76
CA PHE A 134 -11.82 17.12 11.89
C PHE A 134 -11.64 16.40 13.23
N PRO A 135 -12.02 17.02 14.38
CA PRO A 135 -11.72 16.48 15.72
C PRO A 135 -12.35 15.10 15.99
N ASN A 136 -13.45 14.79 15.28
CA ASN A 136 -14.16 13.51 15.36
C ASN A 136 -13.52 12.41 14.48
N ALA A 137 -12.48 12.75 13.71
CA ALA A 137 -11.71 11.82 12.89
C ALA A 137 -10.25 11.76 13.35
N LYS A 138 -9.59 10.64 13.06
CA LYS A 138 -8.19 10.38 13.36
C LYS A 138 -7.47 9.93 12.11
N PHE A 139 -6.40 10.63 11.78
CA PHE A 139 -5.57 10.37 10.62
C PHE A 139 -4.16 10.02 11.07
N THR A 140 -3.57 8.99 10.45
CA THR A 140 -2.13 8.74 10.52
C THR A 140 -1.54 8.65 9.12
N TYR A 141 -0.28 9.04 8.98
CA TYR A 141 0.53 8.88 7.78
C TYR A 141 1.36 7.61 7.89
N LEU A 142 1.38 6.80 6.84
CA LEU A 142 2.25 5.64 6.69
C LEU A 142 3.35 5.93 5.65
N ASN A 143 4.60 5.98 6.09
CA ASN A 143 5.77 6.29 5.28
C ASN A 143 6.27 5.05 4.52
N ALA A 144 5.51 4.61 3.52
CA ALA A 144 5.82 3.44 2.72
C ALA A 144 7.14 3.58 1.92
N TYR A 145 7.56 4.82 1.63
CA TYR A 145 8.88 5.13 1.08
C TYR A 145 10.02 4.66 2.01
N ALA A 146 9.93 4.96 3.30
CA ALA A 146 10.96 4.54 4.28
C ALA A 146 10.94 3.02 4.51
N ILE A 147 9.76 2.41 4.52
CA ILE A 147 9.62 0.95 4.61
C ILE A 147 10.29 0.26 3.42
N SER A 148 10.05 0.79 2.22
CA SER A 148 10.67 0.27 1.00
C SER A 148 12.20 0.36 1.05
N HIS A 149 12.77 1.45 1.59
CA HIS A 149 14.22 1.59 1.77
C HIS A 149 14.76 0.52 2.71
N GLU A 150 14.13 0.38 3.88
CA GLU A 150 14.55 -0.61 4.88
C GLU A 150 14.56 -2.04 4.32
N LEU A 151 13.57 -2.40 3.51
CA LEU A 151 13.47 -3.71 2.87
C LEU A 151 14.55 -3.92 1.80
N LEU A 152 14.82 -2.91 0.98
CA LEU A 152 15.70 -3.02 -0.20
C LEU A 152 17.19 -2.81 0.12
N ASP A 153 17.50 -2.05 1.17
CA ASP A 153 18.86 -1.83 1.64
C ASP A 153 19.35 -2.97 2.54
N ASN A 154 18.44 -3.66 3.23
CA ASN A 154 18.75 -4.77 4.14
C ASN A 154 18.09 -6.11 3.75
N PRO A 155 18.09 -6.54 2.48
CA PRO A 155 17.28 -7.67 2.00
C PRO A 155 17.64 -8.99 2.69
N SER A 156 18.93 -9.23 2.95
CA SER A 156 19.42 -10.45 3.60
C SER A 156 18.92 -10.59 5.04
N ARG A 157 18.66 -9.48 5.76
CA ARG A 157 18.07 -9.50 7.12
C ARG A 157 16.69 -10.14 7.12
N TYR A 158 16.00 -10.08 5.98
CA TYR A 158 14.63 -10.53 5.80
C TYR A 158 14.52 -11.79 4.93
N GLY A 159 15.65 -12.40 4.55
CA GLY A 159 15.69 -13.62 3.73
C GLY A 159 15.59 -13.39 2.22
N PHE A 160 15.56 -12.13 1.76
CA PHE A 160 15.52 -11.83 0.33
C PHE A 160 16.91 -11.89 -0.31
N LYS A 161 16.97 -12.52 -1.48
CA LYS A 161 18.15 -12.61 -2.33
C LYS A 161 18.04 -11.77 -3.59
N VAL A 162 16.81 -11.46 -4.03
CA VAL A 162 16.55 -10.77 -5.29
C VAL A 162 15.67 -9.54 -5.07
N THR A 163 16.28 -8.36 -5.15
CA THR A 163 15.61 -7.06 -4.95
C THR A 163 15.34 -6.29 -6.25
N THR A 164 15.98 -6.65 -7.37
CA THR A 164 15.91 -5.85 -8.62
C THR A 164 15.16 -6.53 -9.76
N THR A 165 14.77 -7.80 -9.59
CA THR A 165 14.13 -8.61 -10.64
C THR A 165 12.85 -9.23 -10.10
N ALA A 166 11.75 -9.05 -10.84
CA ALA A 166 10.45 -9.57 -10.45
C ALA A 166 10.40 -11.12 -10.51
N CYS A 167 9.61 -11.70 -9.62
CA CYS A 167 9.33 -13.14 -9.59
C CYS A 167 8.57 -13.57 -10.87
N CYS A 168 7.49 -12.86 -11.18
CA CYS A 168 6.66 -13.05 -12.36
C CYS A 168 6.73 -11.84 -13.31
N GLY A 169 6.54 -12.06 -14.61
CA GLY A 169 6.66 -11.03 -15.64
C GLY A 169 7.64 -11.40 -16.75
N LEU A 170 7.73 -10.54 -17.77
CA LEU A 170 8.56 -10.75 -18.96
C LEU A 170 9.48 -9.55 -19.23
N GLY A 171 10.45 -9.76 -20.13
CA GLY A 171 11.42 -8.75 -20.52
C GLY A 171 12.51 -8.50 -19.48
N ARG A 172 13.17 -7.35 -19.59
CA ARG A 172 14.31 -7.01 -18.74
C ARG A 172 13.87 -6.83 -17.29
N LYS A 173 14.66 -7.34 -16.34
CA LYS A 173 14.32 -7.44 -14.91
C LYS A 173 12.95 -8.09 -14.64
N ARG A 174 12.35 -8.75 -15.65
CA ARG A 174 10.96 -9.24 -15.64
C ARG A 174 9.94 -8.15 -15.29
N GLY A 175 10.32 -6.89 -15.51
CA GLY A 175 9.52 -5.73 -15.18
C GLY A 175 8.85 -5.06 -16.38
N SER A 176 9.27 -5.37 -17.61
CA SER A 176 8.73 -4.73 -18.82
C SER A 176 7.27 -5.05 -19.09
N ILE A 177 6.84 -6.27 -18.74
CA ILE A 177 5.45 -6.73 -18.90
C ILE A 177 5.04 -7.41 -17.60
N VAL A 178 3.90 -6.99 -17.06
CA VAL A 178 3.31 -7.57 -15.84
C VAL A 178 3.02 -9.07 -16.00
N CYS A 179 2.91 -9.77 -14.87
CA CYS A 179 2.69 -11.22 -14.81
C CYS A 179 1.48 -11.67 -15.68
N PRO A 180 1.69 -12.39 -16.79
CA PRO A 180 0.60 -12.91 -17.62
C PRO A 180 -0.19 -14.00 -16.89
N ARG A 181 -1.50 -14.09 -17.14
CA ARG A 181 -2.44 -15.00 -16.46
C ARG A 181 -1.97 -16.47 -16.40
N ASN A 182 -1.32 -16.97 -17.44
CA ASN A 182 -0.90 -18.37 -17.56
C ASN A 182 0.60 -18.58 -17.33
N GLN A 183 1.33 -17.56 -16.86
CA GLN A 183 2.75 -17.71 -16.55
C GLN A 183 2.90 -18.41 -15.20
N ILE A 184 3.70 -19.47 -15.16
CA ILE A 184 4.08 -20.12 -13.91
C ILE A 184 5.10 -19.22 -13.19
N PRO A 185 4.80 -18.73 -11.97
CA PRO A 185 5.75 -17.94 -11.18
C PRO A 185 6.99 -18.77 -10.79
N ARG A 186 8.08 -18.10 -10.40
CA ARG A 186 9.26 -18.82 -9.89
C ARG A 186 8.94 -19.56 -8.60
N LYS A 187 9.60 -20.70 -8.37
CA LYS A 187 9.40 -21.53 -7.16
C LYS A 187 9.88 -20.82 -5.89
N ASN A 188 10.99 -20.08 -5.96
CA ASN A 188 11.61 -19.37 -4.83
C ASN A 188 11.02 -17.96 -4.61
N ARG A 189 9.68 -17.86 -4.59
CA ARG A 189 8.96 -16.58 -4.46
C ARG A 189 9.24 -15.84 -3.15
N ASP A 190 9.61 -16.57 -2.13
CA ASP A 190 10.01 -16.12 -0.80
C ASP A 190 11.38 -15.45 -0.77
N GLU A 191 12.23 -15.71 -1.77
CA GLU A 191 13.55 -15.07 -1.89
C GLU A 191 13.52 -13.77 -2.72
N HIS A 192 12.40 -13.44 -3.34
CA HIS A 192 12.21 -12.24 -4.17
C HIS A 192 11.44 -11.16 -3.41
N CYS A 193 11.90 -9.91 -3.45
CA CYS A 193 11.13 -8.78 -2.90
C CYS A 193 9.93 -8.44 -3.79
N PHE A 194 10.07 -8.53 -5.12
CA PHE A 194 9.04 -8.12 -6.07
C PHE A 194 8.31 -9.30 -6.70
N TRP A 195 6.98 -9.27 -6.65
CA TRP A 195 6.11 -10.21 -7.36
C TRP A 195 6.10 -9.94 -8.86
N ASP A 196 5.86 -8.70 -9.24
CA ASP A 196 5.79 -8.25 -10.63
C ASP A 196 6.58 -6.94 -10.86
N SER A 197 6.25 -6.22 -11.93
CA SER A 197 6.79 -4.92 -12.31
C SER A 197 6.82 -3.86 -11.21
N TYR A 198 5.91 -3.91 -10.23
CA TYR A 198 5.72 -2.89 -9.19
C TYR A 198 5.42 -3.45 -7.81
N HIS A 199 4.63 -4.53 -7.72
CA HIS A 199 4.13 -5.06 -6.46
C HIS A 199 5.16 -5.97 -5.79
N VAL A 200 5.16 -5.95 -4.46
CA VAL A 200 6.00 -6.82 -3.66
C VAL A 200 5.42 -8.23 -3.54
N THR A 201 6.23 -9.22 -3.16
CA THR A 201 5.76 -10.58 -2.90
C THR A 201 4.99 -10.67 -1.58
N GLU A 202 4.22 -11.73 -1.41
CA GLU A 202 3.64 -12.10 -0.11
C GLU A 202 4.70 -12.12 1.00
N ALA A 203 5.87 -12.71 0.76
CA ALA A 203 6.94 -12.74 1.75
C ALA A 203 7.39 -11.33 2.20
N ALA A 204 7.50 -10.38 1.26
CA ALA A 204 7.81 -8.99 1.56
C ALA A 204 6.66 -8.29 2.32
N ASN A 205 5.41 -8.54 1.95
CA ASN A 205 4.25 -8.02 2.67
C ASN A 205 4.17 -8.54 4.11
N LEU A 206 4.47 -9.81 4.37
CA LEU A 206 4.54 -10.35 5.73
C LEU A 206 5.61 -9.64 6.57
N VAL A 207 6.75 -9.28 5.97
CA VAL A 207 7.81 -8.50 6.66
C VAL A 207 7.32 -7.10 6.98
N ILE A 208 6.70 -6.41 6.02
CA ILE A 208 6.14 -5.06 6.20
C ILE A 208 5.09 -5.07 7.32
N ALA A 209 4.13 -5.99 7.26
CA ALA A 209 3.08 -6.11 8.27
C ALA A 209 3.65 -6.30 9.69
N ARG A 210 4.65 -7.18 9.86
CA ARG A 210 5.31 -7.38 11.16
C ARG A 210 5.97 -6.10 11.68
N LYS A 211 6.62 -5.33 10.82
CA LYS A 211 7.24 -4.05 11.22
C LYS A 211 6.20 -3.04 11.68
N LEU A 212 5.07 -2.95 10.98
CA LEU A 212 3.97 -2.03 11.31
C LEU A 212 3.22 -2.37 12.59
N LEU A 213 3.43 -3.56 13.14
CA LEU A 213 2.82 -4.02 14.38
C LEU A 213 3.82 -4.19 15.52
N SER A 214 5.10 -3.97 15.23
CA SER A 214 6.16 -3.90 16.23
C SER A 214 6.36 -2.47 16.73
N ASP A 215 7.21 -2.30 17.74
CA ASP A 215 7.61 -0.99 18.24
C ASP A 215 8.33 -0.15 17.17
N GLU A 216 8.89 -0.77 16.13
CA GLU A 216 9.50 -0.05 15.00
C GLU A 216 8.48 0.73 14.16
N ALA A 217 7.18 0.48 14.33
CA ALA A 217 6.12 1.18 13.60
C ALA A 217 6.17 2.70 13.77
N GLU A 218 6.68 3.20 14.90
CA GLU A 218 6.83 4.63 15.18
C GLU A 218 7.78 5.34 14.19
N PHE A 219 8.75 4.62 13.62
CA PHE A 219 9.64 5.19 12.58
C PHE A 219 8.93 5.39 11.24
N PHE A 220 7.88 4.61 11.00
CA PHE A 220 7.18 4.58 9.72
C PHE A 220 5.83 5.29 9.77
N THR A 221 5.36 5.72 10.94
CA THR A 221 4.03 6.31 11.11
C THR A 221 4.05 7.70 11.73
N TYR A 222 2.97 8.47 11.55
CA TYR A 222 2.84 9.79 12.16
C TYR A 222 1.36 10.28 12.18
N PRO A 223 0.82 10.77 13.30
CA PRO A 223 1.43 10.86 14.62
C PRO A 223 1.23 9.60 15.46
N PHE A 224 0.42 8.65 15.00
CA PHE A 224 0.09 7.42 15.73
C PHE A 224 0.48 6.18 14.90
N THR A 225 0.91 5.10 15.55
CA THR A 225 1.03 3.80 14.89
C THR A 225 -0.35 3.27 14.47
N ILE A 226 -0.38 2.28 13.57
CA ILE A 226 -1.65 1.64 13.17
C ILE A 226 -2.34 1.02 14.40
N SER A 227 -1.56 0.37 15.27
CA SER A 227 -2.05 -0.19 16.53
C SER A 227 -2.59 0.86 17.50
N GLN A 228 -1.95 2.03 17.58
CA GLN A 228 -2.47 3.15 18.38
C GLN A 228 -3.76 3.70 17.79
N LEU A 229 -3.79 3.96 16.48
CA LEU A 229 -4.97 4.44 15.76
C LEU A 229 -6.18 3.51 15.98
N ALA A 230 -5.96 2.19 15.92
CA ALA A 230 -7.00 1.19 16.15
C ALA A 230 -7.69 1.33 17.51
N ARG A 231 -7.01 1.87 18.54
CA ARG A 231 -7.49 2.01 19.92
C ARG A 231 -8.08 3.38 20.28
N LEU A 232 -7.85 4.41 19.46
CA LEU A 232 -8.39 5.76 19.67
C LEU A 232 -9.93 5.84 19.53
#